data_AF-A0A0C3H087-F1
#
_entry.id   AF-A0A0C3H087-F1
#
_cell.length_a   1.000
_cell.length_b   1.000
_cell.length_c   1.000
_cell.angle_alpha   90.00
_cell.angle_beta   90.00
_cell.angle_gamma   90.00
#
_symmetry.space_group_name_H-M   'P 1'
#
loop_
_entity.id
_entity.type
_entity.pdbx_description
1 polymer ?
#
loop_
_entity_poly.entity_id
_entity_poly.type
_entity_poly.pdbx_seq_one_letter_code
_entity_poly.pdbx_strand_id
1 'polypeptide(L)'
;MTPQPYLCLSHRWTAQTRESSLPRKCASLFQKAIPKEVLYPLLTDALEITQRLGYRYIWIDFLCIYQDDIYDWHQQASKMAAIYENAEITISAVDAELNNGRIF
;
A
#
# COMPACT_ATOMS: atom_id res chain seq x y z
N MET A 1 -1.93 -16.82 19.15
CA MET A 1 -2.73 -16.02 18.20
C MET A 1 -2.20 -16.34 16.82
N THR A 2 -3.05 -16.77 15.89
CA THR A 2 -2.64 -16.96 14.50
C THR A 2 -2.45 -15.59 13.85
N PRO A 3 -1.38 -15.39 13.05
CA PRO A 3 -1.24 -14.16 12.27
C PRO A 3 -2.45 -14.00 11.34
N GLN A 4 -2.94 -12.76 11.20
CA GLN A 4 -4.05 -12.49 10.30
C GLN A 4 -3.54 -12.47 8.86
N PRO A 5 -4.24 -13.14 7.93
CA PRO A 5 -3.83 -13.17 6.53
C PRO A 5 -3.95 -11.78 5.91
N TYR A 6 -3.01 -11.44 5.03
CA TYR A 6 -2.96 -10.16 4.35
C TYR A 6 -2.41 -10.30 2.94
N LEU A 7 -2.70 -9.29 2.12
CA LEU A 7 -2.20 -9.14 0.77
C LEU A 7 -1.07 -8.11 0.72
N CYS A 8 -0.28 -8.13 -0.35
CA CYS A 8 0.65 -7.06 -0.67
C CYS A 8 0.32 -6.41 -2.02
N LEU A 9 0.54 -5.10 -2.14
CA LEU A 9 0.57 -4.41 -3.43
C LEU A 9 2.02 -4.17 -3.86
N SER A 10 2.41 -4.74 -5.00
CA SER A 10 3.64 -4.41 -5.72
C SER A 10 3.31 -3.46 -6.87
N HIS A 11 3.90 -2.27 -6.86
CA HIS A 11 3.66 -1.23 -7.85
C HIS A 11 4.87 -0.33 -8.01
N ARG A 12 4.89 0.49 -9.07
CA ARG A 12 5.96 1.45 -9.30
C ARG A 12 5.71 2.74 -8.54
N TRP A 13 6.78 3.31 -8.01
CA TRP A 13 6.74 4.62 -7.37
C TRP A 13 6.81 5.70 -8.44
N THR A 14 5.67 6.34 -8.72
CA THR A 14 5.53 7.40 -9.72
C THR A 14 5.38 8.75 -9.01
N ALA A 15 5.44 9.86 -9.77
CA ALA A 15 5.17 11.19 -9.20
C ALA A 15 3.76 11.26 -8.58
N GLN A 16 2.78 10.61 -9.20
CA GLN A 16 1.39 10.60 -8.74
C GLN A 16 1.21 9.74 -7.47
N THR A 17 1.85 8.56 -7.40
CA THR A 17 1.75 7.74 -6.18
C THR A 17 2.45 8.39 -4.98
N ARG A 18 3.46 9.23 -5.23
CA ARG A 18 4.14 10.00 -4.18
C ARG A 18 3.25 11.06 -3.53
N GLU A 19 2.26 11.60 -4.24
CA GLU A 19 1.31 12.57 -3.67
C GLU A 19 0.37 11.92 -2.64
N SER A 20 0.08 10.63 -2.80
CA SER A 20 -0.70 9.82 -1.84
C SER A 20 0.16 9.10 -0.79
N SER A 21 1.43 9.51 -0.63
CA SER A 21 2.29 8.97 0.41
C SER A 21 1.74 9.23 1.81
N LEU A 22 2.25 8.48 2.78
CA LEU A 22 1.99 8.69 4.20
C LEU A 22 3.11 9.53 4.85
N PRO A 23 3.02 10.87 4.90
CA PRO A 23 3.85 11.66 5.79
C PRO A 23 3.54 11.31 7.25
N ARG A 24 4.55 11.32 8.11
CA ARG A 24 4.38 11.11 9.55
C ARG A 24 3.32 12.01 10.18
N LYS A 25 3.17 13.23 9.67
CA LYS A 25 2.16 14.20 10.12
C LYS A 25 0.72 13.72 9.90
N CYS A 26 0.48 12.86 8.91
CA CYS A 26 -0.84 12.33 8.56
C CYS A 26 -1.11 10.94 9.18
N ALA A 27 -0.12 10.35 9.85
CA ALA A 27 -0.20 9.00 10.42
C ALA A 27 -1.41 8.80 11.35
N SER A 28 -1.65 9.76 12.25
CA SER A 28 -2.74 9.68 13.23
C SER A 28 -4.13 9.74 12.60
N LEU A 29 -4.25 10.40 11.44
CA LEU A 29 -5.49 10.45 10.66
C LEU A 29 -5.70 9.11 9.95
N PHE A 30 -4.67 8.64 9.25
CA PHE A 30 -4.73 7.41 8.46
C PHE A 30 -4.84 6.13 9.30
N GLN A 31 -4.41 6.14 10.56
CA GLN A 31 -4.67 5.06 11.52
C GLN A 31 -6.14 4.94 11.92
N LYS A 32 -6.94 6.01 11.81
CA LYS A 32 -8.38 5.98 12.10
C LYS A 32 -9.20 5.66 10.86
N ALA A 33 -8.95 6.40 9.78
CA ALA A 33 -9.58 6.20 8.49
C ALA A 33 -8.77 6.92 7.41
N ILE A 34 -8.68 6.31 6.24
CA ILE A 34 -8.15 6.95 5.05
C ILE A 34 -9.35 7.39 4.20
N PRO A 35 -9.57 8.70 3.99
CA PRO A 35 -10.61 9.17 3.09
C PRO A 35 -10.35 8.61 1.69
N LYS A 36 -11.38 8.09 1.03
CA LYS A 36 -11.21 7.51 -0.32
C LYS A 36 -10.85 8.57 -1.34
N GLU A 37 -11.23 9.82 -1.09
CA GLU A 37 -11.03 10.96 -1.97
C GLU A 37 -9.56 11.37 -2.08
N VAL A 38 -8.74 11.00 -1.10
CA VAL A 38 -7.29 11.28 -1.09
C VAL A 38 -6.45 10.10 -1.59
N LEU A 39 -7.09 8.96 -1.85
CA LEU A 39 -6.43 7.78 -2.38
C LEU A 39 -6.27 7.90 -3.90
N TYR A 40 -5.05 7.72 -4.36
CA TYR A 40 -4.78 7.53 -5.78
C TYR A 40 -5.60 6.34 -6.33
N PRO A 41 -6.09 6.39 -7.59
CA PRO A 41 -6.97 5.35 -8.13
C PRO A 41 -6.43 3.93 -7.96
N LEU A 42 -5.12 3.73 -8.13
CA LEU A 42 -4.46 2.43 -7.95
C LEU A 42 -4.73 1.82 -6.57
N LEU A 43 -4.67 2.65 -5.54
CA LEU A 43 -4.85 2.22 -4.15
C LEU A 43 -6.32 1.86 -3.91
N THR A 44 -7.25 2.59 -4.53
CA THR A 44 -8.67 2.28 -4.48
C THR A 44 -8.96 0.92 -5.09
N ASP A 45 -8.41 0.65 -6.28
CA ASP A 45 -8.58 -0.64 -6.96
C ASP A 45 -7.94 -1.78 -6.17
N ALA A 46 -6.75 -1.58 -5.60
CA ALA A 46 -6.09 -2.57 -4.76
C ALA A 46 -6.90 -2.90 -3.49
N LEU A 47 -7.49 -1.90 -2.84
CA LEU A 47 -8.39 -2.10 -1.70
C LEU A 47 -9.66 -2.85 -2.10
N GLU A 48 -10.22 -2.54 -3.26
CA GLU A 48 -11.39 -3.22 -3.80
C GLU A 48 -11.09 -4.69 -4.11
N ILE A 49 -9.97 -4.97 -4.77
CA ILE A 49 -9.51 -6.36 -5.05
C ILE A 49 -9.34 -7.11 -3.74
N THR A 50 -8.70 -6.51 -2.73
CA THR A 50 -8.50 -7.12 -1.41
C THR A 50 -9.83 -7.53 -0.77
N GLN A 51 -10.82 -6.64 -0.79
CA GLN A 51 -12.16 -6.91 -0.26
C GLN A 51 -12.89 -8.00 -1.06
N ARG A 52 -12.82 -7.95 -2.40
CA ARG A 52 -13.44 -8.94 -3.28
C ARG A 52 -12.83 -10.34 -3.12
N LEU A 53 -11.55 -10.43 -2.79
CA LEU A 53 -10.87 -11.68 -2.47
C LEU A 53 -11.14 -12.19 -1.05
N GLY A 54 -11.91 -11.44 -0.24
CA GLY A 54 -12.30 -11.85 1.11
C GLY A 54 -11.26 -11.54 2.20
N TYR A 55 -10.25 -10.72 1.90
CA TYR A 55 -9.23 -10.32 2.86
C TYR A 55 -9.54 -8.96 3.46
N ARG A 56 -9.14 -8.79 4.72
CA ARG A 56 -9.31 -7.53 5.46
C ARG A 56 -8.09 -6.61 5.38
N TYR A 57 -6.92 -7.19 5.20
CA TYR A 57 -5.64 -6.49 5.32
C TYR A 57 -4.87 -6.54 4.01
N ILE A 58 -4.34 -5.39 3.63
CA ILE A 58 -3.37 -5.24 2.56
C ILE A 58 -2.23 -4.37 3.06
N TRP A 59 -1.01 -4.77 2.75
CA TRP A 59 0.18 -3.98 2.96
C TRP A 59 0.52 -3.23 1.67
N ILE A 60 0.72 -1.92 1.81
CA ILE A 60 1.11 -1.03 0.72
C ILE A 60 2.23 -0.15 1.26
N ASP A 61 3.41 -0.24 0.66
CA ASP A 61 4.61 0.51 1.08
C ASP A 61 4.34 2.01 1.30
N PHE A 62 3.60 2.67 0.41
CA PHE A 62 3.24 4.09 0.56
C PHE A 62 2.39 4.41 1.79
N LEU A 63 1.57 3.48 2.26
CA LEU A 63 0.68 3.66 3.41
C LEU A 63 1.26 3.09 4.71
N CYS A 64 2.22 2.16 4.61
CA CYS A 64 2.76 1.45 5.76
C CYS A 64 4.16 1.92 6.18
N ILE A 65 4.80 2.80 5.39
CA ILE A 65 6.14 3.34 5.64
C ILE A 65 6.07 4.87 5.66
N TYR A 66 6.73 5.51 6.63
CA TYR A 66 6.85 6.96 6.67
C TYR A 66 7.81 7.44 5.58
N GLN A 67 7.27 8.07 4.54
CA GLN A 67 8.06 8.48 3.38
C GLN A 67 8.97 9.68 3.67
N ASP A 68 8.69 10.45 4.73
CA ASP A 68 9.48 11.60 5.19
C ASP A 68 10.53 11.22 6.25
N ASP A 69 10.69 9.94 6.57
CA ASP A 69 11.67 9.45 7.56
C ASP A 69 12.57 8.37 6.94
N ILE A 70 13.81 8.76 6.64
CA ILE A 70 14.81 7.86 6.04
C ILE A 70 15.18 6.69 6.96
N TYR A 71 15.12 6.86 8.28
CA TYR A 71 15.43 5.79 9.22
C TYR A 71 14.31 4.76 9.25
N ASP A 72 13.05 5.20 9.30
CA ASP A 72 11.90 4.30 9.18
C ASP A 72 11.93 3.59 7.83
N TRP A 73 12.22 4.31 6.74
CA TRP A 73 12.37 3.70 5.42
C TRP A 73 13.39 2.56 5.42
N HIS A 74 14.60 2.78 5.95
CA HIS A 74 15.62 1.73 6.02
C HIS A 74 15.17 0.54 6.87
N GLN A 75 14.53 0.81 8.00
CA GLN A 75 14.02 -0.24 8.88
C GLN A 75 12.94 -1.08 8.18
N GLN A 76 11.97 -0.46 7.51
CA GLN A 76 10.91 -1.16 6.80
C GLN A 76 11.44 -1.87 5.56
N ALA A 77 12.35 -1.25 4.80
CA ALA A 77 12.98 -1.84 3.63
C ALA A 77 13.70 -3.16 3.97
N SER A 78 14.40 -3.21 5.11
CA SER A 78 15.05 -4.46 5.59
C SER A 78 14.06 -5.60 5.88
N LYS A 79 12.79 -5.29 6.16
CA LYS A 79 11.73 -6.27 6.43
C LYS A 79 10.91 -6.63 5.20
N MET A 80 11.07 -5.87 4.11
CA MET A 80 10.18 -5.94 2.95
C MET A 80 10.15 -7.34 2.34
N ALA A 81 11.31 -8.01 2.23
CA ALA A 81 11.38 -9.39 1.74
C ALA A 81 10.48 -10.34 2.57
N ALA A 82 10.58 -10.27 3.90
CA ALA A 82 9.76 -11.09 4.79
C ALA A 82 8.26 -10.71 4.70
N ILE A 83 7.92 -9.43 4.53
CA ILE A 83 6.53 -8.98 4.36
C ILE A 83 5.93 -9.59 3.08
N TYR A 84 6.63 -9.52 1.96
CA TYR A 84 6.16 -10.12 0.71
C TYR A 84 6.09 -11.65 0.78
N GLU A 85 7.08 -12.30 1.41
CA GLU A 85 7.12 -13.75 1.58
C GLU A 85 5.95 -14.30 2.42
N ASN A 86 5.49 -13.54 3.41
CA ASN A 86 4.43 -13.95 4.32
C ASN A 86 3.03 -13.47 3.88
N ALA A 87 2.90 -12.82 2.71
CA ALA A 87 1.62 -12.43 2.16
C ALA A 87 0.95 -13.60 1.44
N GLU A 88 -0.37 -13.72 1.56
CA GLU A 88 -1.14 -14.79 0.92
C GLU A 88 -1.17 -14.60 -0.60
N ILE A 89 -1.30 -13.35 -1.04
CA ILE A 89 -1.32 -12.96 -2.45
C ILE A 89 -0.59 -11.61 -2.59
N THR A 90 0.20 -11.48 -3.65
CA THR A 90 0.75 -10.19 -4.08
C THR A 90 0.04 -9.72 -5.35
N ILE A 91 -0.63 -8.57 -5.27
CA ILE A 91 -1.21 -7.87 -6.41
C ILE A 91 -0.07 -7.10 -7.10
N SER A 92 0.20 -7.39 -8.37
CA SER A 92 1.23 -6.68 -9.14
C SER A 92 0.60 -5.72 -10.13
N ALA A 93 0.79 -4.42 -9.92
CA ALA A 93 0.38 -3.37 -10.84
C ALA A 93 1.55 -3.01 -11.77
N VAL A 94 1.68 -3.77 -12.85
CA VAL A 94 2.82 -3.71 -13.78
C VAL A 94 2.81 -2.43 -14.63
N ASP A 95 1.63 -1.95 -15.00
CA ASP A 95 1.45 -0.79 -15.87
C ASP A 95 0.21 0.04 -15.53
N ALA A 96 0.19 0.56 -14.31
CA ALA A 96 -0.90 1.44 -13.89
C ALA A 96 -0.88 2.79 -14.61
N GLU A 97 0.28 3.26 -15.08
CA GLU A 97 0.41 4.58 -15.73
C GLU A 97 -0.34 4.65 -17.06
N LEU A 98 -0.30 3.60 -17.88
CA LEU A 98 -1.07 3.56 -19.14
C LEU A 98 -2.59 3.58 -18.92
N ASN A 99 -3.06 3.17 -17.73
CA ASN A 99 -4.47 3.13 -17.39
C ASN A 99 -4.88 4.23 -16.40
N ASN A 100 -4.30 5.43 -16.54
CA ASN A 100 -4.59 6.59 -15.67
C ASN A 100 -4.48 6.28 -14.17
N GLY A 101 -3.55 5.40 -13.80
CA GLY A 101 -3.34 4.96 -12.44
C GLY A 101 -4.22 3.82 -11.97
N ARG A 102 -4.95 3.12 -12.84
CA ARG A 102 -5.90 2.08 -12.44
C ARG A 102 -5.43 0.67 -12.76
N ILE A 103 -5.91 -0.29 -11.98
CA ILE A 103 -5.75 -1.72 -12.27
C ILE A 103 -6.80 -2.16 -13.31
N PHE A 104 -8.01 -1.59 -13.26
CA PHE A 104 -9.10 -1.91 -14.18
C PHE A 104 -10.03 -0.71 -14.45
#